data_AF-A0A1E1WL90-F1
#
_entry.id   AF-A0A1E1WL90-F1
#
_cell.length_a   1.000
_cell.length_b   1.000
_cell.length_c   1.000
_cell.angle_alpha   90.00
_cell.angle_beta   90.00
_cell.angle_gamma   90.00
#
_symmetry.space_group_name_H-M   'P 1'
#
loop_
_entity.id
_entity.type
_entity.pdbx_description
1 polymer ?
#
loop_
_entity_poly.entity_id
_entity_poly.type
_entity_poly.pdbx_seq_one_letter_code
_entity_poly.pdbx_strand_id
1 'polypeptide(L)'
;MDSAPAQEVTELLKQWEEQHQTPNYDPIPTLTRIAEIIEAETENFMKKDPDPFDERHPSRTDPECALGHALKVMFKKDNFMTKLVNDYVRDTYYSRQNITGRDVHKLNVAACRLTLDLMPGLEMSVVFQENEALIHRLVNWASNSPEPLQCYATGLLAAAMEVQDIATNFRDLNAMLVPLMLRRLHSLRNKQQEDKQQTQVTPPNQTRHFARFDKKRNNDIKSNGPAPEKKGKRDREKDEGGGSDMLVDETPVKDPETPVKNYNSTVASSPEHWGMMSPPPR
;
A
#
# COMPACT_ATOMS: atom_id res chain seq x y z
N MET A 1 23.23 2.39 -20.10
CA MET A 1 22.33 2.10 -21.25
C MET A 1 20.97 1.82 -20.64
N ASP A 2 19.88 2.33 -21.24
CA ASP A 2 18.55 2.07 -20.69
C ASP A 2 18.25 0.57 -20.74
N SER A 3 17.72 0.02 -19.64
CA SER A 3 17.32 -1.39 -19.57
C SER A 3 16.25 -1.72 -20.61
N ALA A 4 16.17 -2.97 -21.09
CA ALA A 4 15.18 -3.37 -22.09
C ALA A 4 13.72 -2.99 -21.73
N PRO A 5 13.24 -3.15 -20.48
CA PRO A 5 11.91 -2.67 -20.07
C PRO A 5 11.72 -1.16 -20.24
N ALA A 6 12.74 -0.37 -19.90
CA ALA A 6 12.71 1.09 -20.06
C ALA A 6 12.71 1.52 -21.54
N GLN A 7 13.36 0.76 -22.42
CA GLN A 7 13.30 0.98 -23.87
C GLN A 7 11.90 0.71 -24.41
N GLU A 8 11.26 -0.40 -24.01
CA GLU A 8 9.89 -0.72 -24.40
C GLU A 8 8.90 0.36 -23.92
N VAL A 9 9.00 0.80 -22.67
CA VAL A 9 8.21 1.93 -22.15
C VAL A 9 8.45 3.20 -22.97
N THR A 10 9.70 3.48 -23.36
CA THR A 10 10.02 4.64 -24.20
C THR A 10 9.31 4.57 -25.56
N GLU A 11 9.28 3.40 -26.19
CA GLU A 11 8.61 3.17 -27.47
C GLU A 11 7.09 3.33 -27.35
N LEU A 12 6.48 2.77 -26.30
CA LEU A 12 5.04 2.90 -26.03
C LEU A 12 4.65 4.36 -25.82
N LEU A 13 5.44 5.13 -25.05
CA LEU A 13 5.20 6.55 -24.83
C LEU A 13 5.38 7.36 -26.11
N LYS A 14 6.34 7.00 -26.96
CA LYS A 14 6.52 7.64 -28.27
C LYS A 14 5.31 7.38 -29.18
N GLN A 15 4.85 6.14 -29.27
CA GLN A 15 3.66 5.79 -30.05
C GLN A 15 2.42 6.51 -29.54
N TRP A 16 2.26 6.60 -28.22
CA TRP A 16 1.19 7.38 -27.61
C TRP A 16 1.27 8.86 -27.99
N GLU A 17 2.45 9.48 -27.92
CA GLU A 17 2.63 10.90 -28.28
C GLU A 17 2.19 11.15 -29.73
N GLU A 18 2.54 10.26 -30.65
CA GLU A 18 2.19 10.35 -32.07
C GLU A 18 0.69 10.14 -32.35
N GLN A 19 -0.01 9.33 -31.54
CA GLN A 19 -1.36 8.85 -31.86
C GLN A 19 -2.48 9.38 -30.97
N HIS A 20 -2.20 9.86 -29.75
CA HIS A 20 -3.22 10.15 -28.75
C HIS A 20 -4.22 11.27 -29.13
N GLN A 21 -3.88 12.10 -30.11
CA GLN A 21 -4.74 13.16 -30.65
C GLN A 21 -5.62 12.67 -31.82
N THR A 22 -5.37 11.47 -32.32
CA THR A 22 -6.15 10.93 -33.45
C THR A 22 -7.59 10.65 -33.00
N PRO A 23 -8.59 10.95 -33.85
CA PRO A 23 -9.97 10.59 -33.57
C PRO A 23 -10.09 9.08 -33.35
N ASN A 24 -10.82 8.68 -32.31
CA ASN A 24 -11.01 7.27 -31.92
C ASN A 24 -9.74 6.55 -31.43
N TYR A 25 -8.67 7.26 -31.05
CA TYR A 25 -7.55 6.63 -30.34
C TYR A 25 -8.05 5.83 -29.12
N ASP A 26 -7.56 4.61 -28.95
CA ASP A 26 -7.83 3.81 -27.77
C ASP A 26 -6.59 3.78 -26.87
N PRO A 27 -6.60 4.44 -25.69
CA PRO A 27 -5.46 4.41 -24.78
C PRO A 27 -5.32 3.07 -24.04
N ILE A 28 -6.37 2.25 -23.95
CA ILE A 28 -6.38 1.05 -23.09
C ILE A 28 -5.19 0.11 -23.37
N PRO A 29 -4.86 -0.25 -24.63
CA PRO A 29 -3.73 -1.16 -24.91
C PRO A 29 -2.39 -0.61 -24.41
N THR A 30 -2.13 0.68 -24.63
CA THR A 30 -0.91 1.35 -24.17
C THR A 30 -0.82 1.34 -22.65
N LEU A 31 -1.89 1.76 -21.97
CA LEU A 31 -1.92 1.81 -20.51
C LEU A 31 -1.72 0.42 -19.90
N THR A 32 -2.39 -0.59 -20.47
CA THR A 32 -2.30 -1.98 -20.01
C THR A 32 -0.89 -2.52 -20.19
N ARG A 33 -0.27 -2.29 -21.35
CA ARG A 33 1.08 -2.78 -21.62
C ARG A 33 2.13 -2.14 -20.70
N ILE A 34 2.02 -0.83 -20.46
CA ILE A 34 2.92 -0.15 -19.53
C ILE A 34 2.74 -0.72 -18.11
N ALA A 35 1.49 -0.90 -17.64
CA ALA A 35 1.22 -1.47 -16.32
C ALA A 35 1.87 -2.86 -16.16
N GLU A 36 1.68 -3.75 -17.14
CA GLU A 36 2.31 -5.09 -17.13
C GLU A 36 3.84 -5.04 -17.03
N ILE A 37 4.49 -4.10 -17.72
CA ILE A 37 5.94 -3.93 -17.66
C ILE A 37 6.36 -3.47 -16.26
N ILE A 38 5.69 -2.44 -15.70
CA ILE A 38 6.04 -1.90 -14.39
C ILE A 38 5.79 -2.93 -13.29
N GLU A 39 4.69 -3.67 -13.33
CA GLU A 39 4.38 -4.75 -12.38
C GLU A 39 5.42 -5.87 -12.44
N ALA A 40 5.79 -6.33 -13.65
CA ALA A 40 6.80 -7.37 -13.82
C ALA A 40 8.16 -6.92 -13.24
N GLU A 41 8.56 -5.67 -13.50
CA GLU A 41 9.79 -5.11 -12.93
C GLU A 41 9.69 -4.82 -11.44
N THR A 42 8.50 -4.53 -10.92
CA THR A 42 8.24 -4.42 -9.48
C THR A 42 8.43 -5.77 -8.81
N GLU A 43 7.89 -6.85 -9.38
CA GLU A 43 8.10 -8.21 -8.87
C GLU A 43 9.59 -8.60 -8.94
N ASN A 44 10.29 -8.29 -10.04
CA ASN A 44 11.72 -8.54 -10.19
C ASN A 44 12.56 -7.76 -9.18
N PHE A 45 12.18 -6.51 -8.89
CA PHE A 45 12.83 -5.68 -7.89
C PHE A 45 12.62 -6.26 -6.49
N MET A 46 11.38 -6.63 -6.14
CA MET A 46 11.06 -7.22 -4.84
C MET A 46 11.75 -8.57 -4.60
N LYS A 47 12.01 -9.36 -5.65
CA LYS A 47 12.82 -10.60 -5.57
C LYS A 47 14.27 -10.37 -5.13
N LYS A 48 14.78 -9.14 -5.26
CA LYS A 48 16.11 -8.76 -4.76
C LYS A 48 16.14 -8.50 -3.26
N ASP A 49 15.01 -8.66 -2.57
CA ASP A 49 14.85 -8.42 -1.14
C ASP A 49 15.26 -6.99 -0.73
N PRO A 50 14.65 -5.95 -1.34
CA PRO A 50 14.92 -4.58 -0.92
C PRO A 50 14.41 -4.36 0.50
N ASP A 51 15.02 -3.41 1.22
CA ASP A 51 14.57 -3.05 2.57
C ASP A 51 13.10 -2.56 2.53
N PRO A 52 12.17 -3.20 3.26
CA PRO A 52 10.76 -2.84 3.25
C PRO A 52 10.46 -1.45 3.83
N PHE A 53 11.41 -0.83 4.54
CA PHE A 53 11.30 0.53 5.07
C PHE A 53 11.99 1.57 4.19
N ASP A 54 12.64 1.15 3.09
CA ASP A 54 13.24 2.06 2.14
C ASP A 54 12.18 2.59 1.15
N GLU A 55 11.60 3.74 1.49
CA GLU A 55 10.59 4.43 0.67
C GLU A 55 11.21 5.22 -0.50
N ARG A 56 12.53 5.18 -0.67
CA ARG A 56 13.18 5.92 -1.77
C ARG A 56 12.83 5.28 -3.11
N HIS A 57 12.84 6.12 -4.15
CA HIS A 57 12.67 5.66 -5.53
C HIS A 57 13.61 4.48 -5.84
N PRO A 58 13.15 3.41 -6.55
CA PRO A 58 13.95 2.19 -6.76
C PRO A 58 15.35 2.42 -7.32
N SER A 59 15.51 3.41 -8.20
CA SER A 59 16.83 3.79 -8.76
C SER A 59 17.80 4.44 -7.76
N ARG A 60 17.36 4.76 -6.53
CA ARG A 60 18.20 5.29 -5.45
C ARG A 60 18.75 4.15 -4.60
N THR A 61 17.98 3.07 -4.48
CA THR A 61 18.37 1.84 -3.79
C THR A 61 19.26 0.97 -4.68
N ASP A 62 18.88 0.79 -5.96
CA ASP A 62 19.68 0.11 -6.98
C ASP A 62 19.70 0.96 -8.27
N PRO A 63 20.79 1.71 -8.54
CA PRO A 63 20.89 2.57 -9.72
C PRO A 63 20.70 1.86 -11.06
N GLU A 64 20.99 0.56 -11.14
CA GLU A 64 20.94 -0.23 -12.37
C GLU A 64 19.64 -1.06 -12.48
N CYS A 65 18.71 -0.93 -11.53
CA CYS A 65 17.45 -1.68 -11.60
C CYS A 65 16.57 -1.22 -12.78
N ALA A 66 15.99 -2.20 -13.48
CA ALA A 66 15.12 -1.93 -14.62
C ALA A 66 13.84 -1.19 -14.21
N LEU A 67 13.27 -1.48 -13.03
CA LEU A 67 12.14 -0.72 -12.47
C LEU A 67 12.47 0.77 -12.34
N GLY A 68 13.62 1.09 -11.75
CA GLY A 68 14.07 2.46 -11.57
C GLY A 68 14.31 3.19 -12.90
N HIS A 69 14.83 2.49 -13.92
CA HIS A 69 14.96 3.04 -15.26
C HIS A 69 13.60 3.27 -15.94
N ALA A 70 12.66 2.33 -15.84
CA ALA A 70 11.33 2.44 -16.42
C ALA A 70 10.53 3.60 -15.79
N LEU A 71 10.54 3.71 -14.46
CA LEU A 71 9.90 4.82 -13.74
C LEU A 71 10.50 6.18 -14.15
N LYS A 72 11.84 6.29 -14.24
CA LYS A 72 12.49 7.51 -14.74
C LYS A 72 12.02 7.92 -16.14
N VAL A 73 11.78 6.96 -17.04
CA VAL A 73 11.27 7.24 -18.38
C VAL A 73 9.83 7.77 -18.30
N MET A 74 8.97 7.14 -17.49
CA MET A 74 7.59 7.56 -17.28
C MET A 74 7.50 9.01 -16.79
N PHE A 75 8.27 9.35 -15.74
CA PHE A 75 8.24 10.68 -15.13
C PHE A 75 8.95 11.77 -15.95
N LYS A 76 9.64 11.43 -17.04
CA LYS A 76 10.13 12.41 -18.02
C LYS A 76 9.06 12.83 -19.02
N LYS A 77 7.89 12.18 -19.03
CA LYS A 77 6.80 12.43 -19.98
C LYS A 77 5.60 13.08 -19.29
N ASP A 78 5.76 14.35 -18.92
CA ASP A 78 4.74 15.13 -18.19
C ASP A 78 3.37 15.17 -18.88
N ASN A 79 3.35 15.28 -20.22
CA ASN A 79 2.10 15.26 -21.00
C ASN A 79 1.33 13.96 -20.81
N PHE A 80 2.04 12.82 -20.81
CA PHE A 80 1.44 11.52 -20.60
C PHE A 80 0.90 11.41 -19.17
N MET A 81 1.69 11.79 -18.16
CA MET A 81 1.29 11.74 -16.75
C MET A 81 0.07 12.61 -16.48
N THR A 82 0.06 13.83 -17.04
CA THR A 82 -1.07 14.74 -16.96
C THR A 82 -2.30 14.15 -17.62
N LYS A 83 -2.17 13.55 -18.81
CA LYS A 83 -3.29 12.88 -19.51
C LYS A 83 -3.80 11.68 -18.72
N LEU A 84 -2.91 10.87 -18.16
CA LEU A 84 -3.23 9.70 -17.35
C LEU A 84 -4.14 10.09 -16.19
N VAL A 85 -3.69 11.01 -15.34
CA VAL A 85 -4.42 11.40 -14.13
C VAL A 85 -5.64 12.26 -14.44
N ASN A 86 -5.52 13.28 -15.28
CA ASN A 86 -6.60 14.27 -15.44
C ASN A 86 -7.68 13.84 -16.43
N ASP A 87 -7.32 13.01 -17.42
CA ASP A 87 -8.23 12.62 -18.50
C ASP A 87 -8.63 11.15 -18.43
N TYR A 88 -7.70 10.20 -18.24
CA TYR A 88 -8.03 8.76 -18.27
C TYR A 88 -8.62 8.25 -16.95
N VAL A 89 -8.24 8.84 -15.81
CA VAL A 89 -8.89 8.60 -14.51
C VAL A 89 -10.16 9.45 -14.39
N ARG A 90 -11.00 9.45 -15.43
CA ARG A 90 -12.26 10.22 -15.48
C ARG A 90 -13.37 9.44 -16.19
N ASP A 91 -14.54 9.40 -15.57
CA ASP A 91 -15.76 8.75 -16.06
C ASP A 91 -16.36 9.40 -17.32
N THR A 92 -16.03 10.68 -17.55
CA THR A 92 -16.53 11.46 -18.69
C THR A 92 -15.55 11.55 -19.86
N TYR A 93 -14.49 10.74 -19.90
CA TYR A 93 -13.46 10.83 -20.94
C TYR A 93 -14.00 10.69 -22.37
N TYR A 94 -14.74 9.62 -22.67
CA TYR A 94 -15.28 9.38 -24.00
C TYR A 94 -16.44 10.31 -24.34
N SER A 95 -17.32 10.60 -23.37
CA SER A 95 -18.46 11.49 -23.59
C SER A 95 -18.04 12.93 -23.91
N ARG A 96 -16.99 13.45 -23.26
CA ARG A 96 -16.40 14.77 -23.58
C ARG A 96 -15.80 14.86 -24.99
N GLN A 97 -15.46 13.71 -25.58
CA GLN A 97 -14.93 13.62 -26.94
C GLN A 97 -16.00 13.22 -27.96
N ASN A 98 -17.28 13.17 -27.56
CA ASN A 98 -18.38 12.70 -28.39
C ASN A 98 -18.20 11.26 -28.92
N ILE A 99 -17.43 10.43 -28.21
CA ILE A 99 -17.24 9.02 -28.53
C ILE A 99 -18.33 8.21 -27.83
N THR A 100 -19.12 7.48 -28.61
CA THR A 100 -20.19 6.59 -28.12
C THR A 100 -19.81 5.12 -28.32
N GLY A 101 -20.44 4.22 -27.57
CA GLY A 101 -20.23 2.77 -27.70
C GLY A 101 -18.92 2.23 -27.13
N ARG A 102 -18.12 3.06 -26.44
CA ARG A 102 -16.91 2.63 -25.72
C ARG A 102 -17.15 2.51 -24.22
N ASP A 103 -16.52 1.51 -23.64
CA ASP A 103 -16.60 1.21 -22.23
C ASP A 103 -15.58 2.04 -21.44
N VAL A 104 -16.04 3.13 -20.82
CA VAL A 104 -15.19 3.98 -19.98
C VAL A 104 -14.71 3.26 -18.73
N HIS A 105 -15.44 2.25 -18.24
CA HIS A 105 -15.04 1.51 -17.05
C HIS A 105 -13.72 0.79 -17.28
N LYS A 106 -13.53 0.15 -18.44
CA LYS A 106 -12.26 -0.51 -18.82
C LYS A 106 -11.10 0.48 -18.88
N LEU A 107 -11.35 1.69 -19.40
CA LEU A 107 -10.35 2.76 -19.39
C LEU A 107 -9.97 3.17 -17.97
N ASN A 108 -10.96 3.43 -17.11
CA ASN A 108 -10.69 3.82 -15.73
C ASN A 108 -9.95 2.71 -14.96
N VAL A 109 -10.27 1.44 -15.20
CA VAL A 109 -9.53 0.29 -14.66
C VAL A 109 -8.05 0.34 -15.06
N ALA A 110 -7.77 0.44 -16.36
CA ALA A 110 -6.39 0.46 -16.87
C ALA A 110 -5.61 1.68 -16.35
N ALA A 111 -6.27 2.85 -16.29
CA ALA A 111 -5.66 4.08 -15.82
C ALA A 111 -5.36 4.04 -14.31
N CYS A 112 -6.30 3.57 -13.49
CA CYS A 112 -6.09 3.45 -12.04
C CYS A 112 -5.01 2.41 -11.70
N ARG A 113 -4.99 1.27 -12.40
CA ARG A 113 -3.94 0.24 -12.27
C ARG A 113 -2.56 0.84 -12.52
N LEU A 114 -2.37 1.47 -13.69
CA LEU A 114 -1.09 2.09 -14.02
C LEU A 114 -0.71 3.20 -13.03
N THR A 115 -1.68 4.02 -12.60
CA THR A 115 -1.37 5.09 -11.63
C THR A 115 -0.86 4.52 -10.30
N LEU A 116 -1.40 3.39 -9.85
CA LEU A 116 -0.91 2.68 -8.67
C LEU A 116 0.50 2.13 -8.87
N ASP A 117 0.76 1.50 -10.01
CA ASP A 117 2.06 0.90 -10.32
C ASP A 117 3.19 1.94 -10.31
N LEU A 118 2.85 3.21 -10.59
CA LEU A 118 3.80 4.32 -10.60
C LEU A 118 4.05 4.95 -9.23
N MET A 119 3.32 4.57 -8.17
CA MET A 119 3.46 5.14 -6.83
C MET A 119 4.91 5.24 -6.30
N PRO A 120 5.82 4.26 -6.50
CA PRO A 120 7.19 4.35 -5.99
C PRO A 120 8.01 5.54 -6.51
N GLY A 121 7.55 6.23 -7.54
CA GLY A 121 8.16 7.48 -8.01
C GLY A 121 7.19 8.64 -8.20
N LEU A 122 5.92 8.46 -7.85
CA LEU A 122 4.87 9.45 -8.04
C LEU A 122 4.71 10.26 -6.75
N GLU A 123 4.87 11.58 -6.85
CA GLU A 123 4.64 12.45 -5.71
C GLU A 123 3.13 12.67 -5.51
N MET A 124 2.54 11.95 -4.55
CA MET A 124 1.08 11.95 -4.35
C MET A 124 0.53 13.33 -3.96
N SER A 125 1.32 14.14 -3.24
CA SER A 125 0.97 15.53 -2.93
C SER A 125 0.66 16.31 -4.20
N VAL A 126 1.53 16.23 -5.21
CA VAL A 126 1.39 16.94 -6.49
C VAL A 126 0.19 16.44 -7.30
N VAL A 127 -0.05 15.13 -7.30
CA VAL A 127 -1.18 14.52 -8.04
C VAL A 127 -2.53 14.98 -7.54
N PHE A 128 -2.66 15.11 -6.22
CA PHE A 128 -3.93 15.44 -5.57
C PHE A 128 -4.05 16.91 -5.15
N GLN A 129 -2.96 17.67 -5.24
CA GLN A 129 -2.98 19.11 -4.99
C GLN A 129 -4.02 19.77 -5.90
N GLU A 130 -4.96 20.50 -5.28
CA GLU A 130 -6.04 21.21 -5.97
C GLU A 130 -6.98 20.32 -6.81
N ASN A 131 -6.95 19.00 -6.62
CA ASN A 131 -7.77 18.04 -7.37
C ASN A 131 -8.81 17.33 -6.49
N GLU A 132 -9.60 18.11 -5.75
CA GLU A 132 -10.67 17.58 -4.89
C GLU A 132 -11.67 16.71 -5.67
N ALA A 133 -11.92 17.06 -6.93
CA ALA A 133 -12.79 16.30 -7.82
C ALA A 133 -12.27 14.87 -8.08
N LEU A 134 -10.94 14.67 -8.14
CA LEU A 134 -10.35 13.33 -8.25
C LEU A 134 -10.57 12.55 -6.95
N ILE A 135 -10.39 13.17 -5.78
CA ILE A 135 -10.61 12.51 -4.49
C ILE A 135 -12.07 12.05 -4.36
N HIS A 136 -13.04 12.93 -4.63
CA HIS A 136 -14.45 12.55 -4.60
C HIS A 136 -14.79 11.42 -5.58
N ARG A 137 -14.17 11.43 -6.77
CA ARG A 137 -14.32 10.36 -7.76
C ARG A 137 -13.76 9.03 -7.24
N LEU A 138 -12.55 9.05 -6.67
CA LEU A 138 -11.93 7.88 -6.05
C LEU A 138 -12.76 7.36 -4.88
N VAL A 139 -13.32 8.22 -4.04
CA VAL A 139 -14.24 7.83 -2.95
C VAL A 139 -15.48 7.12 -3.50
N ASN A 140 -16.09 7.66 -4.55
CA ASN A 140 -17.26 7.03 -5.17
C ASN A 140 -16.89 5.66 -5.77
N TRP A 141 -15.77 5.56 -6.48
CA TRP A 141 -15.34 4.30 -7.08
C TRP A 141 -14.92 3.28 -6.03
N ALA A 142 -14.15 3.70 -5.03
CA ALA A 142 -13.82 2.88 -3.88
C ALA A 142 -15.10 2.39 -3.21
N SER A 143 -16.16 3.20 -3.06
CA SER A 143 -17.37 2.78 -2.36
C SER A 143 -18.31 1.90 -3.19
N ASN A 144 -18.43 2.15 -4.50
CA ASN A 144 -19.56 1.66 -5.30
C ASN A 144 -19.17 0.94 -6.60
N SER A 145 -17.95 1.09 -7.09
CA SER A 145 -17.56 0.43 -8.35
C SER A 145 -17.45 -1.08 -8.19
N PRO A 146 -17.62 -1.86 -9.27
CA PRO A 146 -17.25 -3.27 -9.28
C PRO A 146 -15.72 -3.44 -9.26
N GLU A 147 -15.26 -4.63 -8.87
CA GLU A 147 -13.86 -5.02 -9.02
C GLU A 147 -13.48 -5.17 -10.51
N PRO A 148 -12.23 -4.83 -10.90
CA PRO A 148 -11.10 -4.43 -10.04
C PRO A 148 -10.98 -2.91 -9.81
N LEU A 149 -11.87 -2.08 -10.38
CA LEU A 149 -11.76 -0.62 -10.21
C LEU A 149 -11.89 -0.21 -8.74
N GLN A 150 -12.70 -0.93 -7.97
CA GLN A 150 -12.88 -0.70 -6.54
C GLN A 150 -11.57 -0.83 -5.75
N CYS A 151 -10.83 -1.93 -5.92
CA CYS A 151 -9.57 -2.13 -5.21
C CYS A 151 -8.51 -1.11 -5.66
N TYR A 152 -8.42 -0.81 -6.96
CA TYR A 152 -7.46 0.19 -7.45
C TYR A 152 -7.78 1.60 -6.93
N ALA A 153 -9.06 2.01 -6.95
CA ALA A 153 -9.46 3.29 -6.39
C ALA A 153 -9.21 3.36 -4.88
N THR A 154 -9.38 2.24 -4.16
CA THR A 154 -9.08 2.16 -2.72
C THR A 154 -7.58 2.36 -2.45
N GLY A 155 -6.70 1.76 -3.26
CA GLY A 155 -5.25 1.96 -3.13
C GLY A 155 -4.84 3.42 -3.40
N LEU A 156 -5.36 4.04 -4.46
CA LEU A 156 -5.03 5.44 -4.79
C LEU A 156 -5.54 6.40 -3.72
N LEU A 157 -6.72 6.12 -3.18
CA LEU A 157 -7.29 6.88 -2.08
C LEU A 157 -6.47 6.72 -0.81
N ALA A 158 -5.95 5.53 -0.50
CA ALA A 158 -5.06 5.32 0.64
C ALA A 158 -3.81 6.19 0.52
N ALA A 159 -3.17 6.18 -0.65
CA ALA A 159 -2.01 7.03 -0.95
C ALA A 159 -2.33 8.54 -0.83
N ALA A 160 -3.55 8.96 -1.21
CA ALA A 160 -4.00 10.34 -0.98
C ALA A 160 -4.10 10.68 0.52
N MET A 161 -4.55 9.74 1.34
CA MET A 161 -4.76 9.93 2.78
C MET A 161 -3.48 9.83 3.61
N GLU A 162 -2.35 9.42 3.02
CA GLU A 162 -1.02 9.55 3.64
C GLU A 162 -0.55 11.01 3.69
N VAL A 163 -1.06 11.87 2.80
CA VAL A 163 -0.79 13.30 2.81
C VAL A 163 -1.66 13.98 3.88
N GLN A 164 -1.02 14.47 4.95
CA GLN A 164 -1.71 15.00 6.13
C GLN A 164 -2.70 16.14 5.83
N ASP A 165 -2.34 17.07 4.94
CA ASP A 165 -3.20 18.19 4.56
C ASP A 165 -4.48 17.70 3.87
N ILE A 166 -4.33 16.73 2.96
CA ILE A 166 -5.46 16.10 2.28
C ILE A 166 -6.34 15.35 3.29
N ALA A 167 -5.74 14.51 4.14
CA ALA A 167 -6.46 13.76 5.16
C ALA A 167 -7.26 14.67 6.12
N THR A 168 -6.72 15.85 6.43
CA THR A 168 -7.38 16.86 7.26
C THR A 168 -8.56 17.50 6.54
N ASN A 169 -8.37 17.89 5.27
CA ASN A 169 -9.41 18.52 4.45
C ASN A 169 -10.59 17.57 4.16
N PHE A 170 -10.34 16.26 4.07
CA PHE A 170 -11.34 15.24 3.79
C PHE A 170 -11.73 14.40 5.02
N ARG A 171 -11.54 14.91 6.24
CA ARG A 171 -11.80 14.17 7.50
C ARG A 171 -13.19 13.55 7.62
N ASP A 172 -14.21 14.21 7.07
CA ASP A 172 -15.60 13.71 7.13
C ASP A 172 -15.79 12.51 6.19
N LEU A 173 -15.14 12.53 5.02
CA LEU A 173 -15.09 11.35 4.14
C LEU A 173 -14.32 10.23 4.82
N ASN A 174 -13.21 10.53 5.49
CA ASN A 174 -12.40 9.54 6.20
C ASN A 174 -13.19 8.85 7.33
N ALA A 175 -13.96 9.63 8.10
CA ALA A 175 -14.84 9.09 9.14
C ALA A 175 -15.88 8.10 8.59
N MET A 176 -16.34 8.29 7.35
CA MET A 176 -17.25 7.38 6.65
C MET A 176 -16.52 6.17 6.04
N LEU A 177 -15.35 6.39 5.44
CA LEU A 177 -14.60 5.37 4.71
C LEU A 177 -13.97 4.32 5.63
N VAL A 178 -13.43 4.71 6.78
CA VAL A 178 -12.74 3.80 7.70
C VAL A 178 -13.64 2.61 8.12
N PRO A 179 -14.87 2.82 8.62
CA PRO A 179 -15.79 1.72 8.91
C PRO A 179 -16.11 0.85 7.70
N LEU A 180 -16.27 1.45 6.52
CA LEU A 180 -16.57 0.74 5.28
C LEU A 180 -15.41 -0.16 4.85
N MET A 181 -14.16 0.32 4.92
CA MET A 181 -12.96 -0.47 4.59
C MET A 181 -12.74 -1.60 5.60
N LEU A 182 -12.95 -1.35 6.90
CA LEU A 182 -12.88 -2.40 7.92
C LEU A 182 -13.93 -3.50 7.68
N ARG A 183 -15.17 -3.14 7.34
CA ARG A 183 -16.22 -4.11 7.00
C ARG A 183 -15.83 -4.96 5.79
N ARG A 184 -15.23 -4.37 4.77
CA ARG A 184 -14.75 -5.10 3.58
C ARG A 184 -13.60 -6.02 3.90
N LEU A 185 -12.61 -5.55 4.67
CA LEU A 185 -11.51 -6.38 5.14
C LEU A 185 -12.02 -7.61 5.90
N HIS A 186 -12.98 -7.43 6.81
CA HIS A 186 -13.63 -8.55 7.51
C HIS A 186 -14.33 -9.52 6.54
N SER A 187 -15.04 -8.99 5.54
CA SER A 187 -15.73 -9.81 4.54
C SER A 187 -14.75 -10.64 3.70
N LEU A 188 -13.65 -10.03 3.25
CA LEU A 188 -12.59 -10.70 2.49
C LEU A 188 -11.87 -11.77 3.34
N ARG A 189 -11.55 -11.47 4.60
CA ARG A 189 -10.97 -12.44 5.54
C ARG A 189 -11.88 -13.64 5.73
N ASN A 190 -13.17 -13.41 5.95
CA ASN A 190 -14.14 -14.49 6.16
C ASN A 190 -14.29 -15.36 4.90
N LYS A 191 -14.38 -14.75 3.72
CA LYS A 191 -14.40 -15.47 2.44
C LYS A 191 -13.16 -16.37 2.26
N GLN A 192 -11.97 -15.84 2.59
CA GLN A 192 -10.73 -16.63 2.54
C GLN A 192 -10.74 -17.83 3.50
N GLN A 193 -11.39 -17.72 4.66
CA GLN A 193 -11.55 -18.83 5.60
C GLN A 193 -12.55 -19.88 5.10
N GLU A 194 -13.66 -19.44 4.50
CA GLU A 194 -14.66 -20.31 3.88
C GLU A 194 -14.06 -21.11 2.70
N ASP A 195 -13.31 -20.44 1.82
CA ASP A 195 -12.62 -21.08 0.68
C ASP A 195 -11.61 -22.15 1.16
N LYS A 196 -10.87 -21.86 2.24
CA LYS A 196 -9.96 -22.82 2.89
C LYS A 196 -10.69 -24.00 3.50
N GLN A 197 -11.86 -23.80 4.09
CA GLN A 197 -12.69 -24.87 4.67
C GLN A 197 -13.32 -25.76 3.58
N GLN A 198 -13.81 -25.17 2.48
CA GLN A 198 -14.34 -25.92 1.33
C GLN A 198 -13.27 -26.77 0.63
N THR A 199 -12.02 -26.32 0.60
CA THR A 199 -10.91 -27.10 0.02
C THR A 199 -10.48 -28.28 0.92
N GLN A 200 -10.86 -28.28 2.20
CA GLN A 200 -10.58 -29.37 3.14
C GLN A 200 -11.66 -30.46 3.21
N VAL A 201 -12.82 -30.28 2.57
CA VAL A 201 -13.85 -31.33 2.49
C VAL A 201 -13.44 -32.36 1.44
N THR A 202 -12.58 -33.29 1.84
CA THR A 202 -12.33 -34.54 1.09
C THR A 202 -13.68 -35.26 0.89
N PRO A 203 -14.02 -35.75 -0.32
CA PRO A 203 -15.21 -36.58 -0.51
C PRO A 203 -15.17 -37.79 0.44
N PRO A 204 -16.33 -38.29 0.93
CA PRO A 204 -16.43 -39.24 2.03
C PRO A 204 -15.91 -40.66 1.72
N ASN A 205 -15.10 -40.87 0.68
CA ASN A 205 -14.69 -42.22 0.25
C ASN A 205 -13.23 -42.38 -0.17
N GLN A 206 -12.33 -41.46 0.20
CA GLN A 206 -10.88 -41.70 0.03
C GLN A 206 -10.17 -41.66 1.38
N THR A 207 -9.83 -42.86 1.85
CA THR A 207 -8.98 -43.08 3.02
C THR A 207 -7.63 -42.42 2.79
N ARG A 208 -7.35 -41.30 3.46
CA ARG A 208 -6.03 -40.66 3.44
C ARG A 208 -5.04 -41.58 4.16
N HIS A 209 -4.22 -42.30 3.38
CA HIS A 209 -3.25 -43.28 3.90
C HIS A 209 -2.13 -42.67 4.78
N PHE A 210 -1.92 -41.35 4.76
CA PHE A 210 -0.80 -40.71 5.44
C PHE A 210 -1.16 -39.82 6.65
N ALA A 211 -2.44 -39.70 7.01
CA ALA A 211 -2.89 -38.86 8.14
C ALA A 211 -3.11 -39.65 9.44
N ARG A 212 -2.22 -40.60 9.77
CA ARG A 212 -2.29 -41.39 11.02
C ARG A 212 -1.02 -41.26 11.87
N PHE A 213 -0.67 -40.04 12.27
CA PHE A 213 0.36 -39.85 13.32
C PHE A 213 -0.16 -39.26 14.64
N ASP A 214 -1.36 -38.66 14.68
CA ASP A 214 -1.79 -37.90 15.88
C ASP A 214 -2.75 -38.62 16.82
N LYS A 215 -2.88 -39.95 16.75
CA LYS A 215 -3.81 -40.68 17.62
C LYS A 215 -3.28 -41.99 18.18
N LYS A 216 -2.16 -41.93 18.90
CA LYS A 216 -1.90 -42.86 20.02
C LYS A 216 -0.80 -42.35 20.97
N ARG A 217 -1.16 -41.46 21.90
CA ARG A 217 -0.47 -41.36 23.19
C ARG A 217 -1.49 -41.16 24.30
N ASN A 218 -2.11 -42.27 24.71
CA ASN A 218 -2.44 -42.45 26.11
C ASN A 218 -2.50 -43.95 26.45
N ASN A 219 -1.95 -44.26 27.62
CA ASN A 219 -1.85 -45.54 28.33
C ASN A 219 -0.66 -46.48 28.05
N ASP A 220 0.22 -46.49 29.06
CA ASP A 220 0.97 -47.61 29.62
C ASP A 220 2.21 -48.15 28.89
N ILE A 221 3.35 -47.47 29.09
CA ILE A 221 4.67 -48.13 29.08
C ILE A 221 5.47 -47.65 30.30
N LYS A 222 5.66 -48.57 31.25
CA LYS A 222 6.55 -48.45 32.40
C LYS A 222 8.01 -48.40 31.94
N SER A 223 8.75 -47.43 32.49
CA SER A 223 10.18 -47.42 32.84
C SER A 223 11.17 -48.31 32.08
N ASN A 224 12.13 -47.67 31.42
CA ASN A 224 13.56 -47.76 31.78
C ASN A 224 14.35 -46.68 31.02
N GLY A 225 14.86 -45.68 31.75
CA GLY A 225 15.77 -44.67 31.20
C GLY A 225 17.24 -45.10 31.33
N PRO A 226 18.16 -44.44 30.62
CA PRO A 226 19.53 -44.24 31.07
C PRO A 226 19.72 -42.77 31.52
N ALA A 227 20.35 -42.62 32.68
CA ALA A 227 20.68 -41.35 33.34
C ALA A 227 21.75 -40.53 32.56
N PRO A 228 21.84 -39.20 32.80
CA PRO A 228 22.94 -38.39 32.29
C PRO A 228 24.19 -38.56 33.18
N GLU A 229 25.31 -38.95 32.57
CA GLU A 229 26.60 -39.00 33.26
C GLU A 229 27.13 -37.59 33.54
N LYS A 230 27.40 -37.31 34.83
CA LYS A 230 28.29 -36.25 35.32
C LYS A 230 29.63 -36.87 35.71
N LYS A 231 30.74 -36.39 35.14
CA LYS A 231 32.09 -36.17 35.74
C LYS A 231 33.06 -35.78 34.61
N GLY A 232 33.99 -34.85 34.75
CA GLY A 232 34.51 -34.24 35.97
C GLY A 232 35.35 -32.98 35.76
N LYS A 233 35.63 -32.35 36.91
CA LYS A 233 36.61 -31.29 37.14
C LYS A 233 38.03 -31.74 36.78
N ARG A 234 38.86 -30.77 36.35
CA ARG A 234 40.30 -30.53 36.61
C ARG A 234 40.70 -29.38 35.66
N ASP A 235 41.60 -28.46 35.92
CA ASP A 235 42.19 -27.90 37.12
C ASP A 235 42.77 -26.54 36.67
N ARG A 236 43.08 -25.71 37.67
CA ARG A 236 43.51 -24.31 37.61
C ARG A 236 44.99 -24.20 37.22
N GLU A 237 45.33 -23.36 36.24
CA GLU A 237 46.65 -22.71 36.18
C GLU A 237 46.48 -21.20 35.94
N LYS A 238 47.15 -20.45 36.80
CA LYS A 238 47.30 -19.01 36.80
C LYS A 238 48.40 -18.66 35.80
N ASP A 239 48.28 -17.53 35.11
CA ASP A 239 49.45 -16.70 34.86
C ASP A 239 49.08 -15.23 34.97
N GLU A 240 49.96 -14.47 35.61
CA GLU A 240 49.82 -13.07 35.95
C GLU A 240 50.43 -12.17 34.87
N GLY A 241 49.97 -10.93 34.76
CA GLY A 241 50.83 -9.86 34.23
C GLY A 241 50.13 -8.64 33.62
N GLY A 242 50.03 -7.57 34.42
CA GLY A 242 50.06 -6.13 34.02
C GLY A 242 48.88 -5.61 33.20
N GLY A 243 48.11 -4.60 33.61
CA GLY A 243 48.47 -3.38 34.33
C GLY A 243 48.27 -2.19 33.38
N SER A 244 47.18 -1.44 33.52
CA SER A 244 47.16 0.04 33.40
C SER A 244 45.75 0.57 33.67
N ASP A 245 45.72 1.57 34.55
CA ASP A 245 44.61 2.46 34.88
C ASP A 245 43.85 3.01 33.67
N MET A 246 42.53 3.13 33.82
CA MET A 246 41.80 4.38 33.54
C MET A 246 40.50 4.41 34.34
N LEU A 247 40.52 5.21 35.41
CA LEU A 247 39.36 5.74 36.11
C LEU A 247 38.52 6.58 35.14
N VAL A 248 37.23 6.26 35.02
CA VAL A 248 36.21 7.25 34.63
C VAL A 248 35.02 7.12 35.56
N ASP A 249 34.74 8.25 36.20
CA ASP A 249 33.77 8.54 37.24
C ASP A 249 32.33 8.33 36.76
N GLU A 250 31.59 7.42 37.39
CA GLU A 250 30.13 7.30 37.25
C GLU A 250 29.45 8.23 38.26
N THR A 251 28.84 9.30 37.76
CA THR A 251 27.80 10.03 38.49
C THR A 251 26.47 9.93 37.74
N PRO A 252 25.35 9.55 38.42
CA PRO A 252 24.06 9.41 37.76
C PRO A 252 23.39 10.78 37.62
N VAL A 253 23.17 11.21 36.38
CA VAL A 253 22.38 12.41 36.08
C VAL A 253 20.90 12.06 36.23
N LYS A 254 20.22 12.86 37.05
CA LYS A 254 18.81 12.77 37.43
C LYS A 254 17.98 13.49 36.37
N ASP A 255 17.06 12.79 35.71
CA ASP A 255 16.10 13.39 34.77
C ASP A 255 15.17 14.39 35.48
N PRO A 256 14.91 15.58 34.91
CA PRO A 256 13.84 16.46 35.39
C PRO A 256 12.48 16.03 34.80
N GLU A 257 11.56 15.69 35.69
CA GLU A 257 10.15 15.40 35.43
C GLU A 257 9.46 16.54 34.65
N THR A 258 8.76 16.20 33.57
CA THR A 258 7.85 17.11 32.87
C THR A 258 6.42 16.98 33.44
N PRO A 259 5.74 18.08 33.83
CA PRO A 259 4.41 17.99 34.42
C PRO A 259 3.31 17.77 33.36
N VAL A 260 2.58 16.68 33.51
CA VAL A 260 1.35 16.36 32.75
C VAL A 260 0.23 17.33 33.17
N LYS A 261 -0.23 18.17 32.24
CA LYS A 261 -1.46 18.97 32.44
C LYS A 261 -2.67 18.17 31.98
N ASN A 262 -3.35 17.54 32.93
CA ASN A 262 -4.73 17.08 32.79
C ASN A 262 -5.67 18.29 32.77
N TYR A 263 -6.46 18.45 31.72
CA TYR A 263 -7.65 19.28 31.74
C TYR A 263 -8.87 18.39 31.50
N ASN A 264 -9.62 18.16 32.58
CA ASN A 264 -10.99 17.69 32.52
C ASN A 264 -11.75 18.41 33.63
N SER A 265 -12.73 19.25 33.26
CA SER A 265 -13.81 19.71 34.15
C SER A 265 -14.92 20.35 33.32
N THR A 266 -15.96 19.56 33.09
CA THR A 266 -17.36 19.94 32.96
C THR A 266 -17.81 20.72 34.20
N VAL A 267 -18.48 21.88 34.05
CA VAL A 267 -19.73 22.28 34.76
C VAL A 267 -20.38 23.46 33.99
N ALA A 268 -21.72 23.42 33.95
CA ALA A 268 -22.67 24.20 33.19
C ALA A 268 -23.00 25.62 33.70
N SER A 269 -23.48 26.48 32.80
CA SER A 269 -24.66 27.37 32.98
C SER A 269 -24.99 28.17 31.69
N SER A 270 -26.22 28.02 31.18
CA SER A 270 -26.85 28.70 30.01
C SER A 270 -27.42 30.11 30.35
N PRO A 271 -28.20 30.79 29.48
CA PRO A 271 -28.03 31.12 28.03
C PRO A 271 -28.20 32.64 27.74
N GLU A 272 -27.82 33.12 26.56
CA GLU A 272 -28.45 34.33 25.98
C GLU A 272 -28.87 34.12 24.53
N HIS A 273 -30.12 34.51 24.27
CA HIS A 273 -30.86 34.43 23.02
C HIS A 273 -30.99 35.85 22.45
N TRP A 274 -30.41 36.09 21.28
CA TRP A 274 -30.73 37.17 20.32
C TRP A 274 -30.14 36.71 18.98
N GLY A 275 -30.75 36.73 17.81
CA GLY A 275 -32.02 37.19 17.27
C GLY A 275 -31.82 37.05 15.75
N MET A 276 -32.75 36.42 15.03
CA MET A 276 -32.63 36.20 13.59
C MET A 276 -32.63 37.54 12.83
N MET A 277 -31.72 37.71 11.87
CA MET A 277 -31.87 38.72 10.80
C MET A 277 -31.61 38.06 9.45
N SER A 278 -32.66 38.06 8.64
CA SER A 278 -32.74 37.61 7.25
C SER A 278 -31.84 38.44 6.31
N PRO A 279 -31.43 37.88 5.15
CA PRO A 279 -30.66 38.60 4.15
C PRO A 279 -31.52 39.60 3.35
N PRO A 280 -30.95 40.70 2.83
CA PRO A 280 -31.67 41.66 2.00
C PRO A 280 -31.83 41.15 0.54
N PRO A 281 -32.86 41.61 -0.18
CA PRO A 281 -33.20 41.13 -1.52
C PRO A 281 -32.45 41.87 -2.64
N ARG A 282 -32.11 41.08 -3.68
CA ARG A 282 -31.72 41.38 -5.08
C ARG A 282 -30.81 42.57 -5.37
#